data_AF-A0A176FN10-F1
#
_entry.id   AF-A0A176FN10-F1
#
_cell.length_a   1.000
_cell.length_b   1.000
_cell.length_c   1.000
_cell.angle_alpha   90.00
_cell.angle_beta   90.00
_cell.angle_gamma   90.00
#
_symmetry.space_group_name_H-M   'P 1'
#
loop_
_entity.id
_entity.type
_entity.pdbx_description
1 polymer ?
#
loop_
_entity_poly.entity_id
_entity_poly.type
_entity_poly.pdbx_seq_one_letter_code
_entity_poly.pdbx_strand_id
1 'polypeptide(L)'
;ELAARGAGDAVTFLTSRDIRHFTTATATAGKTEAQAVATVGLSNAERVGHRVDYAGRDWGTINVALRLNRGLTEPALLEAMSVAVQARTAAVMEADMPLGPARATGTGTDCVAIAALTGPVRYAGLHTDIGEAVGRAVHTAVLDGARHWLATRGETSNATP
;
A
#
# COMPACT_ATOMS: atom_id res chain seq x y z
N GLU A 1 -9.97 11.67 -18.35
CA GLU A 1 -10.87 11.47 -17.19
C GLU A 1 -10.66 12.50 -16.06
N LEU A 2 -9.45 12.70 -15.56
CA LEU A 2 -9.17 13.69 -14.49
C LEU A 2 -9.46 15.14 -14.88
N ALA A 3 -9.09 15.54 -16.11
CA ALA A 3 -9.40 16.87 -16.63
C ALA A 3 -10.91 17.15 -16.67
N ALA A 4 -11.72 16.13 -17.01
CA ALA A 4 -13.19 16.24 -17.00
C ALA A 4 -13.77 16.39 -15.58
N ARG A 5 -12.98 16.08 -14.55
CA ARG A 5 -13.32 16.25 -13.12
C ARG A 5 -12.67 17.49 -12.50
N GLY A 6 -11.98 18.32 -13.29
CA GLY A 6 -11.23 19.47 -12.78
C GLY A 6 -10.06 19.10 -11.86
N ALA A 7 -9.61 17.85 -11.87
CA ALA A 7 -8.62 17.30 -10.94
C ALA A 7 -7.26 17.08 -11.63
N GLY A 8 -6.82 18.06 -12.44
CA GLY A 8 -5.59 17.95 -13.23
C GLY A 8 -4.29 17.92 -12.41
N ASP A 9 -4.37 18.35 -11.16
CA ASP A 9 -3.29 18.38 -10.17
C ASP A 9 -3.33 17.20 -9.18
N ALA A 10 -4.34 16.32 -9.29
CA ALA A 10 -4.48 15.19 -8.38
C ALA A 10 -3.43 14.11 -8.65
N VAL A 11 -2.84 13.60 -7.56
CA VAL A 11 -2.01 12.39 -7.61
C VAL A 11 -2.86 11.22 -8.09
N THR A 12 -2.38 10.51 -9.10
CA THR A 12 -3.11 9.41 -9.74
C THR A 12 -2.27 8.14 -9.73
N PHE A 13 -2.91 7.04 -9.37
CA PHE A 13 -2.33 5.71 -9.44
C PHE A 13 -2.83 4.97 -10.69
N LEU A 14 -1.94 4.21 -11.30
CA LEU A 14 -2.31 3.19 -12.27
C LEU A 14 -2.44 1.85 -11.54
N THR A 15 -3.48 1.09 -11.85
CA THR A 15 -3.69 -0.21 -11.21
C THR A 15 -4.20 -1.28 -12.17
N SER A 16 -3.63 -2.48 -12.07
CA SER A 16 -4.14 -3.69 -12.72
C SER A 16 -5.15 -4.43 -11.85
N ARG A 17 -5.28 -4.05 -10.58
CA ARG A 17 -6.34 -4.55 -9.71
C ARG A 17 -7.64 -3.83 -10.05
N ASP A 18 -8.72 -4.59 -10.22
CA ASP A 18 -10.06 -4.02 -10.30
C ASP A 18 -10.33 -3.13 -9.08
N ILE A 19 -10.56 -1.84 -9.34
CA ILE A 19 -10.71 -0.79 -8.32
C ILE A 19 -11.88 -1.01 -7.37
N ARG A 20 -12.82 -1.91 -7.71
CA ARG A 20 -13.90 -2.31 -6.79
C ARG A 20 -13.37 -3.10 -5.59
N HIS A 21 -12.18 -3.69 -5.69
CA HIS A 21 -11.52 -4.44 -4.62
C HIS A 21 -10.48 -3.59 -3.89
N PHE A 22 -10.92 -2.45 -3.38
CA PHE A 22 -10.11 -1.63 -2.49
C PHE A 22 -10.41 -1.97 -1.02
N THR A 23 -9.44 -1.75 -0.16
CA THR A 23 -9.58 -1.85 1.29
C THR A 23 -9.25 -0.51 1.93
N THR A 24 -9.82 -0.27 3.10
CA THR A 24 -9.58 0.96 3.86
C THR A 24 -9.31 0.64 5.30
N ALA A 25 -8.39 1.37 5.93
CA ALA A 25 -8.18 1.29 7.36
C ALA A 25 -7.88 2.67 7.92
N THR A 26 -8.43 2.96 9.10
CA THR A 26 -8.12 4.16 9.87
C THR A 26 -7.48 3.75 11.18
N ALA A 27 -6.40 4.42 11.56
CA ALA A 27 -5.74 4.21 12.84
C ALA A 27 -5.47 5.55 13.52
N THR A 28 -5.60 5.55 14.84
CA THR A 28 -5.30 6.69 15.70
C THR A 28 -4.19 6.35 16.68
N ALA A 29 -3.28 7.29 16.93
CA ALA A 29 -2.31 7.26 18.01
C ALA A 29 -2.17 8.68 18.56
N GLY A 30 -2.40 8.86 19.86
CA GLY A 30 -2.44 10.20 20.47
C GLY A 30 -3.38 11.15 19.71
N LYS A 31 -2.83 12.21 19.13
CA LYS A 31 -3.58 13.22 18.34
C LYS A 31 -3.54 12.98 16.82
N THR A 32 -2.86 11.93 16.38
CA THR A 32 -2.68 11.61 14.97
C THR A 32 -3.74 10.61 14.53
N GLU A 33 -4.37 10.91 13.40
CA GLU A 33 -5.21 10.00 12.64
C GLU A 33 -4.57 9.79 11.26
N ALA A 34 -4.47 8.52 10.85
CA ALA A 34 -4.04 8.10 9.54
C ALA A 34 -5.14 7.25 8.89
N GLN A 35 -5.51 7.58 7.65
CA GLN A 35 -6.47 6.82 6.87
C GLN A 35 -5.80 6.32 5.60
N ALA A 36 -5.72 5.00 5.44
CA ALA A 36 -5.17 4.36 4.26
C ALA A 36 -6.31 3.81 3.38
N VAL A 37 -6.14 3.94 2.07
CA VAL A 37 -6.89 3.21 1.04
C VAL A 37 -5.87 2.42 0.23
N ALA A 38 -6.12 1.13 0.02
CA ALA A 38 -5.23 0.27 -0.74
C ALA A 38 -5.97 -0.50 -1.83
N THR A 39 -5.33 -0.65 -2.99
CA THR A 39 -5.67 -1.71 -3.95
C THR A 39 -4.53 -2.69 -3.99
N VAL A 40 -4.82 -3.98 -3.84
CA VAL A 40 -3.79 -5.03 -3.75
C VAL A 40 -4.03 -6.08 -4.83
N GLY A 41 -3.09 -6.20 -5.76
CA GLY A 41 -3.00 -7.30 -6.71
C GLY A 41 -1.61 -7.91 -6.71
N LEU A 42 -1.51 -9.22 -6.45
CA LEU A 42 -0.24 -9.93 -6.25
C LEU A 42 0.09 -10.90 -7.39
N SER A 43 -0.34 -10.58 -8.61
CA SER A 43 -0.12 -11.43 -9.80
C SER A 43 1.34 -11.56 -10.20
N ASN A 44 2.09 -10.47 -10.05
CA ASN A 44 3.53 -10.36 -10.29
C ASN A 44 4.29 -10.08 -8.98
N ALA A 45 3.91 -10.79 -7.92
CA ALA A 45 4.50 -10.60 -6.60
C ALA A 45 6.03 -10.78 -6.64
N GLU A 46 6.77 -9.81 -6.10
CA GLU A 46 8.23 -9.76 -6.18
C GLU A 46 8.85 -9.70 -4.79
N ARG A 47 10.15 -9.99 -4.75
CA ARG A 47 10.96 -9.82 -3.53
C ARG A 47 12.04 -8.78 -3.77
N VAL A 48 12.15 -7.81 -2.86
CA VAL A 48 13.20 -6.78 -2.91
C VAL A 48 14.59 -7.42 -3.03
N GLY A 49 15.39 -6.91 -3.96
CA GLY A 49 16.72 -7.43 -4.28
C GLY A 49 16.73 -8.74 -5.10
N HIS A 50 15.57 -9.23 -5.53
CA HIS A 50 15.40 -10.35 -6.45
C HIS A 50 14.53 -9.93 -7.63
N ARG A 51 14.71 -10.59 -8.79
CA ARG A 51 13.93 -10.32 -9.99
C ARG A 51 13.42 -11.63 -10.57
N VAL A 52 12.12 -11.71 -10.77
CA VAL A 52 11.46 -12.81 -11.47
C VAL A 52 11.15 -12.36 -12.90
N ASP A 53 11.34 -13.27 -13.85
CA ASP A 53 11.00 -12.99 -15.24
C ASP A 53 9.50 -13.20 -15.48
N TYR A 54 8.78 -12.08 -15.65
CA TYR A 54 7.35 -12.04 -15.97
C TYR A 54 7.07 -11.79 -17.46
N ALA A 55 7.95 -12.22 -18.39
CA ALA A 55 7.83 -12.04 -19.84
C ALA A 55 6.52 -12.57 -20.49
N GLY A 56 5.50 -12.97 -19.70
CA GLY A 56 4.25 -13.60 -20.13
C GLY A 56 2.92 -13.01 -19.65
N ARG A 57 2.83 -11.74 -19.17
CA ARG A 57 1.57 -10.96 -18.93
C ARG A 57 0.88 -11.05 -17.55
N ASP A 58 1.60 -11.26 -16.46
CA ASP A 58 1.01 -11.06 -15.13
C ASP A 58 1.21 -9.62 -14.65
N TRP A 59 0.11 -8.91 -14.38
CA TRP A 59 0.12 -7.54 -13.89
C TRP A 59 -0.49 -7.49 -12.50
N GLY A 60 0.30 -7.16 -11.50
CA GLY A 60 -0.14 -6.86 -10.15
C GLY A 60 0.47 -5.53 -9.69
N THR A 61 -0.25 -4.85 -8.81
CA THR A 61 0.26 -3.67 -8.14
C THR A 61 -0.37 -3.53 -6.77
N ILE A 62 0.39 -2.96 -5.84
CA ILE A 62 -0.11 -2.44 -4.57
C ILE A 62 -0.03 -0.92 -4.63
N ASN A 63 -1.18 -0.26 -4.64
CA ASN A 63 -1.24 1.18 -4.48
C ASN A 63 -1.76 1.49 -3.08
N VAL A 64 -1.10 2.42 -2.38
CA VAL A 64 -1.52 2.92 -1.08
C VAL A 64 -1.68 4.44 -1.15
N ALA A 65 -2.89 4.92 -0.94
CA ALA A 65 -3.17 6.33 -0.69
C ALA A 65 -3.35 6.54 0.81
N LEU A 66 -2.56 7.40 1.42
CA LEU A 66 -2.60 7.66 2.86
C LEU A 66 -2.92 9.13 3.12
N ARG A 67 -3.93 9.41 3.94
CA ARG A 67 -4.22 10.75 4.46
C ARG A 67 -3.78 10.84 5.91
N LEU A 68 -3.11 11.93 6.28
CA LEU A 68 -2.81 12.31 7.66
C LEU A 68 -3.52 13.59 8.08
N ASN A 69 -3.98 13.63 9.33
CA ASN A 69 -4.56 14.85 9.92
C ASN A 69 -3.49 15.82 10.50
N ARG A 70 -2.20 15.56 10.27
CA ARG A 70 -1.08 16.33 10.83
C ARG A 70 -0.34 17.14 9.75
N GLY A 71 0.15 18.30 10.15
CA GLY A 71 1.02 19.13 9.33
C GLY A 71 2.49 18.77 9.52
N LEU A 72 3.15 18.29 8.46
CA LEU A 72 4.52 17.78 8.47
C LEU A 72 5.50 18.74 7.80
N THR A 73 6.76 18.70 8.26
CA THR A 73 7.89 19.19 7.46
C THR A 73 8.25 18.15 6.39
N GLU A 74 9.00 18.56 5.37
CA GLU A 74 9.48 17.63 4.34
C GLU A 74 10.29 16.45 4.90
N PRO A 75 11.26 16.62 5.83
CA PRO A 75 11.93 15.49 6.48
C PRO A 75 10.96 14.53 7.18
N ALA A 76 9.96 15.05 7.87
CA ALA A 76 8.95 14.23 8.53
C ALA A 76 8.08 13.47 7.52
N LEU A 77 7.79 14.06 6.36
CA LEU A 77 7.07 13.38 5.29
C LEU A 77 7.90 12.21 4.71
N LEU A 78 9.22 12.37 4.58
CA LEU A 78 10.12 11.28 4.16
C LEU A 78 10.16 10.14 5.19
N GLU A 79 10.22 10.47 6.48
CA GLU A 79 10.10 9.46 7.54
C GLU A 79 8.75 8.72 7.47
N ALA A 80 7.64 9.45 7.32
CA ALA A 80 6.31 8.85 7.18
C ALA A 80 6.21 7.94 5.94
N MET A 81 6.80 8.35 4.82
CA MET A 81 6.89 7.54 3.60
C MET A 81 7.65 6.23 3.85
N SER A 82 8.81 6.31 4.53
CA SER A 82 9.58 5.12 4.89
C SER A 82 8.76 4.15 5.75
N VAL A 83 8.01 4.66 6.74
CA VAL A 83 7.14 3.83 7.60
C VAL A 83 5.99 3.21 6.80
N ALA A 84 5.35 3.98 5.91
CA ALA A 84 4.27 3.46 5.06
C ALA A 84 4.75 2.32 4.14
N VAL A 85 5.92 2.47 3.51
CA VAL A 85 6.51 1.41 2.68
C VAL A 85 6.88 0.19 3.52
N GLN A 86 7.48 0.39 4.70
CA GLN A 86 7.79 -0.70 5.63
C GLN A 86 6.52 -1.47 6.04
N ALA A 87 5.45 -0.77 6.40
CA ALA A 87 4.18 -1.36 6.80
C ALA A 87 3.53 -2.16 5.66
N ARG A 88 3.55 -1.62 4.44
CA ARG A 88 3.06 -2.31 3.24
C ARG A 88 3.85 -3.61 3.00
N THR A 89 5.18 -3.56 3.09
CA THR A 89 6.03 -4.75 2.92
C THR A 89 5.77 -5.79 4.02
N ALA A 90 5.68 -5.35 5.29
CA ALA A 90 5.39 -6.25 6.40
C ALA A 90 4.04 -6.96 6.21
N ALA A 91 3.00 -6.24 5.76
CA ALA A 91 1.69 -6.80 5.48
C ALA A 91 1.73 -7.87 4.35
N VAL A 92 2.48 -7.62 3.28
CA VAL A 92 2.66 -8.61 2.20
C VAL A 92 3.39 -9.86 2.69
N MET A 93 4.43 -9.67 3.51
CA MET A 93 5.17 -10.79 4.11
C MET A 93 4.30 -11.59 5.09
N GLU A 94 3.43 -10.93 5.86
CA GLU A 94 2.48 -11.58 6.76
C GLU A 94 1.37 -12.34 6.00
N ALA A 95 0.95 -11.85 4.84
CA ALA A 95 0.00 -12.56 3.97
C ALA A 95 0.57 -13.87 3.41
N ASP A 96 1.87 -14.13 3.62
CA ASP A 96 2.56 -15.38 3.29
C ASP A 96 2.42 -15.80 1.82
N MET A 97 2.46 -14.83 0.91
CA MET A 97 2.43 -15.10 -0.54
C MET A 97 3.76 -15.75 -0.98
N PRO A 98 3.75 -17.01 -1.44
CA PRO A 98 4.97 -17.72 -1.83
C PRO A 98 5.58 -17.13 -3.12
N LEU A 99 6.91 -17.10 -3.18
CA LEU A 99 7.69 -16.76 -4.37
C LEU A 99 8.85 -17.76 -4.53
N GLY A 100 8.52 -18.97 -5.00
CA GLY A 100 9.47 -20.09 -5.04
C GLY A 100 9.98 -20.43 -3.63
N PRO A 101 11.30 -20.47 -3.38
CA PRO A 101 11.87 -20.73 -2.05
C PRO A 101 11.79 -19.52 -1.10
N ALA A 102 11.30 -18.37 -1.57
CA ALA A 102 11.24 -17.12 -0.81
C ALA A 102 9.79 -16.64 -0.61
N ARG A 103 9.65 -15.51 0.08
CA ARG A 103 8.37 -14.80 0.29
C ARG A 103 8.37 -13.48 -0.47
N ALA A 104 7.20 -13.08 -0.98
CA ALA A 104 7.02 -11.77 -1.58
C ALA A 104 7.16 -10.64 -0.54
N THR A 105 7.66 -9.49 -0.99
CA THR A 105 7.70 -8.24 -0.21
C THR A 105 6.84 -7.13 -0.83
N GLY A 106 6.29 -7.39 -2.00
CA GLY A 106 5.54 -6.45 -2.82
C GLY A 106 5.26 -7.00 -4.22
N THR A 107 5.18 -6.10 -5.19
CA THR A 107 5.16 -6.35 -6.63
C THR A 107 6.21 -5.49 -7.32
N GLY A 108 6.34 -5.63 -8.64
CA GLY A 108 7.24 -4.79 -9.44
C GLY A 108 6.80 -3.33 -9.62
N THR A 109 5.57 -2.95 -9.26
CA THR A 109 5.00 -1.61 -9.59
C THR A 109 4.24 -0.95 -8.44
N ASP A 110 4.56 -1.28 -7.20
CA ASP A 110 3.88 -0.71 -6.05
C ASP A 110 4.10 0.80 -5.92
N CYS A 111 3.05 1.53 -5.57
CA CYS A 111 3.13 2.98 -5.33
C CYS A 111 2.51 3.36 -3.99
N VAL A 112 3.07 4.38 -3.35
CA VAL A 112 2.54 4.97 -2.12
C VAL A 112 2.49 6.49 -2.30
N ALA A 113 1.36 7.10 -1.94
CA ALA A 113 1.24 8.55 -1.84
C ALA A 113 0.70 8.94 -0.46
N ILE A 114 1.28 10.00 0.10
CA ILE A 114 0.88 10.54 1.39
C ILE A 114 0.35 11.96 1.19
N ALA A 115 -0.91 12.17 1.56
CA ALA A 115 -1.54 13.46 1.67
C ALA A 115 -1.45 13.94 3.13
N ALA A 116 -0.60 14.93 3.37
CA ALA A 116 -0.46 15.59 4.66
C ALA A 116 -0.45 17.11 4.46
N LEU A 117 -0.86 17.85 5.48
CA LEU A 117 -0.72 19.31 5.46
C LEU A 117 0.76 19.68 5.59
N THR A 118 1.14 20.87 5.10
CA THR A 118 2.41 21.47 5.52
C THR A 118 2.29 21.93 6.97
N GLY A 119 3.31 21.65 7.79
CA GLY A 119 3.29 22.11 9.17
C GLY A 119 4.60 21.88 9.92
N PRO A 120 4.62 22.16 11.23
CA PRO A 120 5.86 22.23 12.01
C PRO A 120 6.33 20.89 12.58
N VAL A 121 5.58 19.78 12.38
CA VAL A 121 5.96 18.49 12.95
C VAL A 121 7.18 17.95 12.22
N ARG A 122 8.26 17.71 12.98
CA ARG A 122 9.58 17.39 12.43
C ARG A 122 9.92 15.91 12.35
N TYR A 123 9.15 15.06 13.02
CA TYR A 123 9.45 13.63 13.13
C TYR A 123 8.17 12.80 12.94
N ALA A 124 8.32 11.70 12.22
CA ALA A 124 7.27 10.73 11.91
C ALA A 124 7.77 9.27 11.95
N GLY A 125 8.99 9.02 12.45
CA GLY A 125 9.53 7.68 12.63
C GLY A 125 8.73 6.80 13.61
N LEU A 126 9.10 5.52 13.71
CA LEU A 126 8.35 4.47 14.42
C LEU A 126 8.07 4.74 15.90
N HIS A 127 8.88 5.54 16.58
CA HIS A 127 8.68 5.92 17.99
C HIS A 127 7.76 7.15 18.16
N THR A 128 7.01 7.53 17.14
CA THR A 128 6.10 8.69 17.17
C THR A 128 4.66 8.23 16.95
N ASP A 129 3.70 8.99 17.48
CA ASP A 129 2.27 8.82 17.17
C ASP A 129 1.99 8.75 15.66
N ILE A 130 2.76 9.51 14.85
CA ILE A 130 2.60 9.50 13.39
C ILE A 130 3.04 8.17 12.81
N GLY A 131 4.25 7.72 13.15
CA GLY A 131 4.77 6.44 12.68
C GLY A 131 3.87 5.27 13.09
N GLU A 132 3.35 5.30 14.33
CA GLU A 132 2.43 4.30 14.85
C GLU A 132 1.09 4.27 14.08
N ALA A 133 0.46 5.44 13.88
CA ALA A 133 -0.80 5.53 13.14
C ALA A 133 -0.63 5.18 11.65
N VAL A 134 0.40 5.71 10.99
CA VAL A 134 0.76 5.40 9.59
C VAL A 134 0.98 3.90 9.44
N GLY A 135 1.82 3.33 10.30
CA GLY A 135 2.18 1.92 10.26
C GLY A 135 0.95 1.02 10.38
N ARG A 136 0.10 1.27 11.38
CA ARG A 136 -1.15 0.50 11.56
C ARG A 136 -2.11 0.64 10.38
N ALA A 137 -2.42 1.86 9.95
CA ALA A 137 -3.40 2.08 8.89
C ALA A 137 -2.97 1.41 7.58
N VAL A 138 -1.71 1.61 7.17
CA VAL A 138 -1.19 1.02 5.93
C VAL A 138 -1.11 -0.51 6.05
N HIS A 139 -0.57 -1.02 7.16
CA HIS A 139 -0.44 -2.46 7.36
C HIS A 139 -1.80 -3.16 7.29
N THR A 140 -2.80 -2.69 8.04
CA THR A 140 -4.14 -3.28 8.05
C THR A 140 -4.77 -3.23 6.66
N ALA A 141 -4.78 -2.08 5.99
CA ALA A 141 -5.39 -1.95 4.67
C ALA A 141 -4.74 -2.92 3.65
N VAL A 142 -3.40 -2.98 3.61
CA VAL A 142 -2.67 -3.85 2.68
C VAL A 142 -2.88 -5.32 3.00
N LEU A 143 -2.82 -5.69 4.29
CA LEU A 143 -3.00 -7.07 4.72
C LEU A 143 -4.40 -7.59 4.40
N ASP A 144 -5.44 -6.79 4.65
CA ASP A 144 -6.80 -7.14 4.31
C ASP A 144 -6.97 -7.30 2.78
N GLY A 145 -6.35 -6.39 2.01
CA GLY A 145 -6.35 -6.47 0.55
C GLY A 145 -5.63 -7.70 0.02
N ALA A 146 -4.49 -8.06 0.63
CA ALA A 146 -3.72 -9.26 0.29
C ALA A 146 -4.50 -10.54 0.62
N ARG A 147 -5.10 -10.62 1.81
CA ARG A 147 -5.95 -11.75 2.21
C ARG A 147 -7.15 -11.91 1.29
N HIS A 148 -7.82 -10.81 0.94
CA HIS A 148 -8.92 -10.82 -0.02
C HIS A 148 -8.47 -11.29 -1.42
N TRP A 149 -7.31 -10.81 -1.90
CA TRP A 149 -6.73 -11.27 -3.17
C TRP A 149 -6.47 -12.80 -3.17
N LEU A 150 -5.88 -13.32 -2.10
CA LEU A 150 -5.59 -14.74 -1.95
C LEU A 150 -6.86 -15.60 -1.90
N ALA A 151 -7.88 -15.16 -1.15
CA ALA A 151 -9.17 -15.86 -1.08
C ALA A 151 -9.87 -15.92 -2.45
N THR A 152 -9.90 -14.80 -3.18
CA THR A 152 -10.61 -14.72 -4.48
C THR A 152 -9.86 -15.40 -5.63
N ARG A 153 -8.54 -15.62 -5.52
CA ARG A 153 -7.79 -16.48 -6.45
C ARG A 153 -8.15 -17.96 -6.33
N GLY A 154 -8.50 -18.42 -5.12
CA GLY A 154 -8.94 -19.80 -4.89
C GLY A 154 -10.22 -20.16 -5.66
N GLU A 155 -11.08 -19.18 -5.92
CA GLU A 155 -12.33 -19.36 -6.66
C GLU A 155 -12.10 -19.45 -8.18
N THR A 156 -11.12 -18.72 -8.72
CA THR A 156 -10.79 -18.78 -10.16
C THR A 156 -9.96 -20.01 -10.52
N SER A 157 -9.17 -20.56 -9.60
CA SER A 157 -8.45 -21.83 -9.79
C SER A 157 -9.36 -23.07 -9.74
N ASN A 158 -10.50 -23.00 -9.06
CA ASN A 158 -11.50 -24.08 -9.01
C ASN A 158 -12.58 -23.96 -10.10
N ALA A 159 -12.54 -22.88 -10.89
CA ALA A 159 -13.41 -22.66 -12.03
C ALA A 159 -12.62 -22.81 -13.33
N THR A 160 -12.09 -24.02 -13.59
CA THR A 160 -11.79 -24.47 -14.94
C THR A 160 -12.03 -25.99 -15.00
N PRO A 161 -12.87 -26.48 -15.94
CA PRO A 161 -13.07 -27.92 -16.17
C PRO A 161 -11.86 -28.60 -16.79
#